data_AF-A0A368H1L4-F1
#
_entry.id   AF-A0A368H1L4-F1
#
_cell.length_a   1.000
_cell.length_b   1.000
_cell.length_c   1.000
_cell.angle_alpha   90.00
_cell.angle_beta   90.00
_cell.angle_gamma   90.00
#
_symmetry.space_group_name_H-M   'P 1'
#
loop_
_entity.id
_entity.type
_entity.pdbx_description
1 polymer ?
#
loop_
_entity_poly.entity_id
_entity_poly.type
_entity_poly.pdbx_seq_one_letter_code
_entity_poly.pdbx_strand_id
1 'polypeptide(L)'
;MIYTIELVPEGCSNSHVVKMIHMTNWPDRGVPQSGRHVLRLLRKVVADKLDCGPIVMHCSAGIGRTGCIIMIDVILRRLFAGKPVDMVEIFKKLRDQRAQSIPVDVLYIFVVVSVIDYIRAKLPAKYKEKTQRFMDEYKTLQSQHQWSQPQQ
;
A
#
# COMPACT_ATOMS: atom_id res chain seq x y z
N MET A 1 -2.70 0.41 -15.13
CA MET A 1 -3.71 0.90 -16.10
C MET A 1 -4.84 1.62 -15.35
N ILE A 2 -5.60 2.50 -16.00
CA ILE A 2 -6.82 3.10 -15.44
C ILE A 2 -7.95 2.80 -16.42
N TYR A 3 -9.08 2.35 -15.90
CA TYR A 3 -10.30 2.12 -16.68
C TYR A 3 -11.43 2.94 -16.08
N THR A 4 -12.32 3.45 -16.92
CA THR A 4 -13.58 4.05 -16.52
C THR A 4 -14.68 3.11 -16.97
N ILE A 5 -15.51 2.66 -16.03
CA ILE A 5 -16.59 1.71 -16.25
C ILE A 5 -17.88 2.43 -15.92
N GLU A 6 -18.81 2.48 -16.85
CA GLU A 6 -20.17 2.96 -16.58
C GLU A 6 -21.05 1.75 -16.25
N LEU A 7 -21.65 1.76 -15.07
CA LEU A 7 -22.58 0.75 -14.61
C LEU A 7 -24.00 1.28 -14.78
N VAL A 8 -24.81 0.58 -15.56
CA VAL A 8 -26.23 0.90 -15.77
C VAL A 8 -27.06 -0.21 -15.12
N PRO A 9 -27.65 0.03 -13.94
CA PRO A 9 -28.51 -0.97 -13.29
C PRO A 9 -29.73 -1.26 -14.15
N GLU A 10 -30.13 -2.53 -14.23
CA GLU A 10 -31.35 -2.92 -14.95
C GLU A 10 -32.57 -2.17 -14.39
N GLY A 11 -33.38 -1.62 -15.29
CA GLY A 11 -34.61 -0.89 -14.93
C GLY A 11 -34.39 0.50 -14.33
N CYS A 12 -33.16 1.04 -14.33
CA CYS A 12 -32.84 2.35 -13.76
C CYS A 12 -32.24 3.28 -14.82
N SER A 13 -32.68 4.55 -14.86
CA SER A 13 -32.12 5.56 -15.77
C SER A 13 -30.80 6.17 -15.27
N ASN A 14 -30.45 5.96 -14.00
CA ASN A 14 -29.24 6.51 -13.40
C ASN A 14 -28.07 5.55 -13.56
N SER A 15 -27.01 6.01 -14.22
CA SER A 15 -25.75 5.27 -14.31
C SER A 15 -24.78 5.66 -13.20
N HIS A 16 -23.90 4.74 -12.84
CA HIS A 16 -22.81 4.95 -11.89
C HIS A 16 -21.49 4.83 -12.62
N VAL A 17 -20.65 5.87 -12.55
CA VAL A 17 -19.32 5.84 -13.15
C VAL A 17 -18.31 5.37 -12.11
N VAL A 18 -17.67 4.22 -12.37
CA VAL A 18 -16.65 3.62 -11.53
C VAL A 18 -15.28 3.75 -12.19
N LYS A 19 -14.32 4.33 -11.47
CA LYS A 19 -12.92 4.39 -11.90
C LYS A 19 -12.13 3.23 -11.30
N MET A 20 -11.65 2.33 -12.15
CA MET A 20 -10.85 1.18 -11.75
C MET A 20 -9.35 1.45 -12.01
N ILE A 21 -8.52 1.42 -10.97
CA ILE A 21 -7.07 1.61 -11.10
C ILE A 21 -6.37 0.27 -10.89
N HIS A 22 -5.74 -0.24 -11.95
CA HIS A 22 -5.07 -1.53 -11.93
C HIS A 22 -3.55 -1.36 -11.81
N MET A 23 -2.97 -1.85 -10.71
CA MET A 23 -1.53 -1.97 -10.52
C MET A 23 -1.03 -3.32 -11.04
N THR A 24 -0.40 -3.32 -12.22
CA THR A 24 0.06 -4.52 -12.93
C THR A 24 1.48 -4.97 -12.55
N ASN A 25 2.25 -4.13 -11.85
CA ASN A 25 3.69 -4.34 -11.64
C ASN A 25 4.01 -4.84 -10.23
N TRP A 26 3.03 -5.41 -9.52
CA TRP A 26 3.30 -6.11 -8.27
C TRP A 26 3.68 -7.56 -8.61
N PRO A 27 4.88 -8.05 -8.26
CA PRO A 27 5.32 -9.39 -8.63
C PRO A 27 4.44 -10.47 -8.01
N ASP A 28 4.24 -11.58 -8.72
CA ASP A 28 3.47 -12.72 -8.22
C ASP A 28 4.04 -13.28 -6.92
N ARG A 29 5.38 -13.31 -6.86
CA ARG A 29 6.16 -13.76 -5.72
C ARG A 29 6.91 -12.58 -5.10
N GLY A 30 6.70 -12.37 -3.80
CA GLY A 30 7.39 -11.34 -3.01
C GLY A 30 6.81 -9.93 -3.13
N VAL A 31 7.70 -8.93 -3.06
CA VAL A 31 7.35 -7.51 -2.96
C VAL A 31 8.10 -6.68 -3.99
N PRO A 32 7.55 -5.52 -4.43
CA PRO A 32 8.28 -4.60 -5.28
C PRO A 32 9.58 -4.11 -4.63
N GLN A 33 10.60 -3.83 -5.43
CA GLN A 33 11.89 -3.29 -4.94
C GLN A 33 11.79 -1.88 -4.32
N SER A 34 10.73 -1.13 -4.63
CA SER A 34 10.49 0.19 -4.05
C SER A 34 9.00 0.44 -3.88
N GLY A 35 8.64 1.24 -2.89
CA GLY A 35 7.26 1.66 -2.64
C GLY A 35 6.70 2.61 -3.69
N ARG A 36 7.55 3.17 -4.57
CA ARG A 36 7.19 4.22 -5.54
C ARG A 36 5.95 3.92 -6.38
N HIS A 37 5.72 2.66 -6.75
CA HIS A 37 4.53 2.25 -7.49
C HIS A 37 3.25 2.34 -6.65
N VAL A 38 3.31 1.90 -5.39
CA VAL A 38 2.22 2.05 -4.43
C VAL A 38 1.92 3.53 -4.18
N LEU A 39 2.94 4.36 -4.04
CA LEU A 39 2.77 5.81 -3.84
C LEU A 39 2.12 6.50 -5.05
N ARG A 40 2.36 5.99 -6.27
CA ARG A 40 1.70 6.46 -7.48
C ARG A 40 0.23 6.04 -7.52
N LEU A 41 -0.08 4.83 -7.08
CA LEU A 41 -1.45 4.35 -6.92
C LEU A 41 -2.22 5.21 -5.92
N LEU A 42 -1.69 5.39 -4.71
CA LEU A 42 -2.33 6.17 -3.65
C LEU A 42 -2.59 7.63 -4.07
N ARG A 43 -1.66 8.27 -4.78
CA ARG A 43 -1.87 9.62 -5.31
C ARG A 43 -3.06 9.71 -6.26
N LYS A 44 -3.26 8.71 -7.12
CA LYS A 44 -4.40 8.67 -8.04
C LYS A 44 -5.71 8.46 -7.29
N VAL A 45 -5.70 7.55 -6.33
CA VAL A 45 -6.87 7.26 -5.48
C VAL A 45 -7.31 8.50 -4.67
N VAL A 46 -6.37 9.29 -4.14
CA VAL A 46 -6.69 10.49 -3.35
C VAL A 46 -7.17 11.65 -4.22
N ALA A 47 -6.65 11.80 -5.44
CA ALA A 47 -7.09 12.87 -6.35
C ALA A 47 -8.57 12.74 -6.75
N ASP A 48 -9.09 11.52 -6.78
CA ASP A 48 -10.43 11.19 -7.27
C ASP A 48 -11.46 10.96 -6.14
N LYS A 49 -11.15 11.39 -4.90
CA LYS A 49 -11.86 10.94 -3.69
C LYS A 49 -13.12 11.74 -3.30
N LEU A 50 -13.53 12.74 -4.08
CA LEU A 50 -14.69 13.58 -3.73
C LEU A 50 -15.98 12.75 -3.86
N ASP A 51 -16.67 12.56 -2.72
CA ASP A 51 -18.06 12.08 -2.57
C ASP A 51 -18.43 10.65 -3.05
N CYS A 52 -17.46 9.74 -3.20
CA CYS A 52 -17.71 8.39 -3.77
C CYS A 52 -17.89 7.24 -2.74
N GLY A 53 -17.96 7.52 -1.43
CA GLY A 53 -18.02 6.47 -0.40
C GLY A 53 -16.72 5.66 -0.22
N PRO A 54 -16.76 4.47 0.41
CA PRO A 54 -15.58 3.64 0.64
C PRO A 54 -14.95 3.11 -0.66
N ILE A 55 -13.62 3.12 -0.75
CA ILE A 55 -12.90 2.56 -1.90
C ILE A 55 -12.81 1.04 -1.77
N VAL A 56 -13.19 0.33 -2.83
CA VAL A 56 -12.94 -1.10 -2.95
C VAL A 56 -11.50 -1.35 -3.38
N MET A 57 -10.77 -2.12 -2.58
CA MET A 57 -9.40 -2.55 -2.88
C MET A 57 -9.28 -4.06 -2.75
N HIS A 58 -8.77 -4.72 -3.79
CA HIS A 58 -8.63 -6.17 -3.79
C HIS A 58 -7.28 -6.62 -4.38
N CYS A 59 -6.94 -7.87 -4.10
CA CYS A 59 -5.90 -8.62 -4.80
C CYS A 59 -6.51 -9.98 -5.20
N SER A 60 -5.81 -11.10 -4.98
CA SER A 60 -6.43 -12.44 -5.05
C SER A 60 -7.28 -12.71 -3.79
N ALA A 61 -6.67 -13.05 -2.65
CA ALA A 61 -7.39 -13.29 -1.39
C ALA A 61 -7.82 -12.02 -0.62
N GLY A 62 -7.41 -10.84 -1.07
CA GLY A 62 -7.76 -9.56 -0.44
C GLY A 62 -7.15 -9.33 0.97
N ILE A 63 -6.02 -9.99 1.30
CA ILE A 63 -5.38 -9.88 2.62
C ILE A 63 -3.91 -9.42 2.56
N GLY A 64 -3.15 -9.81 1.52
CA GLY A 64 -1.72 -9.51 1.40
C GLY A 64 -1.45 -8.12 0.84
N ARG A 65 -1.43 -7.99 -0.49
CA ARG A 65 -1.17 -6.72 -1.21
C ARG A 65 -2.17 -5.64 -0.80
N THR A 66 -3.44 -6.01 -0.67
CA THR A 66 -4.52 -5.13 -0.17
C THR A 66 -4.18 -4.57 1.22
N GLY A 67 -3.84 -5.45 2.17
CA GLY A 67 -3.50 -5.02 3.54
C GLY A 67 -2.30 -4.07 3.57
N CYS A 68 -1.25 -4.35 2.79
CA CYS A 68 -0.10 -3.46 2.68
C CYS A 68 -0.48 -2.05 2.22
N ILE A 69 -1.21 -1.95 1.11
CA ILE A 69 -1.56 -0.65 0.53
C ILE A 69 -2.44 0.15 1.48
N ILE A 70 -3.42 -0.50 2.12
CA ILE A 70 -4.28 0.14 3.13
C ILE A 70 -3.46 0.63 4.33
N MET A 71 -2.56 -0.21 4.87
CA MET A 71 -1.73 0.15 6.01
C MET A 71 -0.79 1.32 5.68
N ILE A 72 -0.17 1.32 4.49
CA ILE A 72 0.66 2.44 4.00
C ILE A 72 -0.18 3.72 3.95
N ASP A 73 -1.38 3.67 3.37
CA ASP A 73 -2.26 4.85 3.28
C ASP A 73 -2.63 5.40 4.67
N VAL A 74 -2.99 4.54 5.62
CA VAL A 74 -3.29 4.94 7.00
C VAL A 74 -2.09 5.60 7.68
N ILE A 75 -0.89 5.00 7.56
CA ILE A 75 0.34 5.53 8.14
C ILE A 75 0.66 6.91 7.55
N LEU A 76 0.65 7.04 6.22
CA LEU A 76 0.96 8.32 5.57
C LEU A 76 -0.06 9.39 5.97
N ARG A 77 -1.36 9.09 5.99
CA ARG A 77 -2.38 10.05 6.45
C ARG A 77 -2.16 10.51 7.89
N ARG A 78 -1.78 9.60 8.80
CA ARG A 78 -1.46 9.98 10.18
C ARG A 78 -0.20 10.83 10.28
N LEU A 79 0.90 10.40 9.62
CA LEU A 79 2.18 11.14 9.63
C LEU A 79 2.00 12.58 9.14
N PHE A 80 1.32 12.78 8.00
CA PHE A 80 1.15 14.11 7.42
C PHE A 80 0.06 14.95 8.10
N ALA A 81 -0.80 14.33 8.90
CA ALA A 81 -1.68 15.04 9.82
C ALA A 81 -0.99 15.38 11.16
N GLY A 82 0.31 15.13 11.32
CA GLY A 82 1.04 15.35 12.57
C GLY A 82 0.59 14.44 13.71
N LYS A 83 -0.09 13.32 13.42
CA LYS A 83 -0.60 12.37 14.41
C LYS A 83 0.45 11.30 14.70
N PRO A 84 0.52 10.78 15.94
CA PRO A 84 1.41 9.68 16.28
C PRO A 84 1.08 8.43 15.46
N VAL A 85 2.13 7.71 15.07
CA VAL A 85 2.03 6.44 14.34
C VAL A 85 2.57 5.33 15.19
N ASP A 86 1.66 4.49 15.68
CA ASP A 86 1.95 3.17 16.22
C ASP A 86 1.59 2.14 15.15
N MET A 87 2.62 1.56 14.52
CA MET A 87 2.40 0.57 13.45
C MET A 87 1.78 -0.73 13.98
N VAL A 88 2.06 -1.12 15.23
CA VAL A 88 1.52 -2.34 15.83
C VAL A 88 0.03 -2.16 16.11
N GLU A 89 -0.36 -1.00 16.65
CA GLU A 89 -1.78 -0.65 16.87
C GLU A 89 -2.55 -0.63 15.55
N ILE A 90 -2.01 0.04 14.52
CA ILE A 90 -2.63 0.11 13.19
C ILE A 90 -2.76 -1.29 12.58
N PHE A 91 -1.74 -2.14 12.75
CA PHE A 91 -1.75 -3.50 12.23
C PHE A 91 -2.78 -4.40 12.92
N LYS A 92 -2.88 -4.32 14.26
CA LYS A 92 -3.91 -5.02 15.02
C LYS A 92 -5.31 -4.63 14.55
N LYS A 93 -5.59 -3.32 14.47
CA LYS A 93 -6.87 -2.80 13.98
C LYS A 93 -7.20 -3.28 12.56
N LEU A 94 -6.21 -3.36 11.69
CA LEU A 94 -6.39 -3.90 10.34
C LEU A 94 -6.80 -5.38 10.38
N ARG A 95 -6.18 -6.18 11.25
CA ARG A 95 -6.52 -7.60 11.42
C ARG A 95 -7.86 -7.83 12.12
N ASP A 96 -8.27 -6.92 13.01
CA ASP A 96 -9.59 -6.95 13.66
C ASP A 96 -10.71 -6.74 12.63
N GLN A 97 -10.48 -5.93 11.59
CA GLN A 97 -11.45 -5.66 10.53
C GLN A 97 -11.40 -6.70 9.38
N ARG A 98 -10.23 -7.33 9.17
CA ARG A 98 -10.02 -8.34 8.13
C ARG A 98 -8.96 -9.33 8.59
N ALA A 99 -9.41 -10.53 8.97
CA ALA A 99 -8.54 -11.62 9.41
C ALA A 99 -7.41 -11.89 8.40
N GLN A 100 -6.24 -12.24 8.93
CA GLN A 100 -5.03 -12.59 8.15
C GLN A 100 -4.48 -11.45 7.27
N SER A 101 -4.90 -10.19 7.48
CA SER A 101 -4.30 -9.05 6.79
C SER A 101 -2.79 -9.00 7.02
N ILE A 102 -2.03 -8.87 5.91
CA ILE A 102 -0.56 -8.94 5.86
C ILE A 102 -0.06 -10.25 6.53
N PRO A 103 -0.21 -11.40 5.84
CA PRO A 103 0.02 -12.71 6.45
C PRO A 103 1.51 -13.06 6.60
N VAL A 104 2.39 -12.46 5.79
CA VAL A 104 3.84 -12.70 5.81
C VAL A 104 4.60 -11.44 6.24
N ASP A 105 5.69 -11.64 6.95
CA ASP A 105 6.58 -10.59 7.48
C ASP A 105 7.19 -9.70 6.40
N VAL A 106 7.60 -10.26 5.26
CA VAL A 106 8.15 -9.47 4.13
C VAL A 106 7.18 -8.40 3.65
N LEU A 107 5.87 -8.65 3.73
CA LEU A 107 4.84 -7.67 3.39
C LEU A 107 4.74 -6.56 4.44
N TYR A 108 4.92 -6.88 5.72
CA TYR A 108 4.96 -5.89 6.81
C TYR A 108 6.21 -5.00 6.69
N ILE A 109 7.38 -5.60 6.40
CA ILE A 109 8.62 -4.86 6.15
C ILE A 109 8.45 -3.94 4.93
N PHE A 110 7.80 -4.42 3.87
CA PHE A 110 7.53 -3.62 2.68
C PHE A 110 6.64 -2.40 2.95
N VAL A 111 5.74 -2.45 3.93
CA VAL A 111 4.99 -1.26 4.40
C VAL A 111 5.97 -0.18 4.89
N VAL A 112 6.94 -0.57 5.73
CA VAL A 112 7.96 0.36 6.28
C VAL A 112 8.81 0.96 5.16
N VAL A 113 9.32 0.11 4.27
CA VAL A 113 10.11 0.54 3.09
C VAL A 113 9.33 1.56 2.25
N SER A 114 8.05 1.30 2.02
CA SER A 114 7.19 2.17 1.21
C SER A 114 6.96 3.54 1.86
N VAL A 115 6.79 3.57 3.19
CA VAL A 115 6.66 4.82 3.95
C VAL A 115 7.96 5.61 3.93
N ILE A 116 9.11 4.95 4.08
CA ILE A 116 10.42 5.59 4.02
C ILE A 116 10.70 6.14 2.62
N ASP A 117 10.39 5.41 1.56
CA ASP A 117 10.47 5.91 0.18
C ASP A 117 9.63 7.18 -0.01
N TYR A 118 8.45 7.25 0.61
CA TYR A 118 7.62 8.46 0.56
C TYR A 118 8.26 9.63 1.30
N ILE A 119 8.80 9.40 2.50
CA ILE A 119 9.50 10.42 3.28
C ILE A 119 10.70 10.95 2.49
N ARG A 120 11.49 10.08 1.87
CA ARG A 120 12.62 10.46 1.01
C ARG A 120 12.19 11.30 -0.18
N ALA A 121 11.05 10.96 -0.80
CA ALA A 121 10.52 11.68 -1.93
C ALA A 121 9.94 13.07 -1.56
N LYS A 122 9.34 13.20 -0.37
CA LYS A 122 8.71 14.46 0.08
C LYS A 122 9.64 15.38 0.88
N LEU A 123 10.59 14.81 1.61
CA LEU A 123 11.49 15.52 2.53
C LEU A 123 12.95 15.09 2.30
N PRO A 124 13.51 15.30 1.09
CA PRO A 124 14.78 14.72 0.68
C PRO A 124 15.99 15.15 1.51
N ALA A 125 15.97 16.38 2.06
CA ALA A 125 17.08 16.91 2.86
C ALA A 125 16.94 16.58 4.36
N LYS A 126 15.72 16.59 4.92
CA LYS A 126 15.47 16.58 6.37
C LYS A 126 15.84 15.26 7.05
N TYR A 127 15.70 14.14 6.34
CA TYR A 127 15.88 12.79 6.89
C TYR A 127 16.82 11.91 6.07
N LYS A 128 17.66 12.51 5.22
CA LYS A 128 18.48 11.80 4.24
C LYS A 128 19.32 10.69 4.86
N GLU A 129 20.10 10.99 5.90
CA GLU A 129 21.00 10.00 6.53
C GLU A 129 20.24 8.86 7.19
N LYS A 130 19.21 9.17 8.01
CA LYS A 130 18.40 8.15 8.70
C LYS A 130 17.71 7.20 7.72
N THR A 131 17.12 7.77 6.67
CA THR A 131 16.43 6.98 5.65
C THR A 131 17.40 6.18 4.79
N GLN A 132 18.59 6.71 4.50
CA GLN A 132 19.62 6.00 3.75
C GLN A 132 20.16 4.81 4.54
N ARG A 133 20.50 5.01 5.82
CA ARG A 133 20.93 3.95 6.73
C ARG A 133 19.93 2.79 6.76
N PHE A 134 18.64 3.08 6.96
CA PHE A 134 17.61 2.05 6.94
C PHE A 134 17.57 1.27 5.62
N MET A 135 17.64 1.99 4.49
CA MET A 135 17.59 1.34 3.17
C MET A 135 18.80 0.45 2.91
N ASP A 136 19.96 0.79 3.45
CA ASP A 136 21.18 -0.02 3.31
C ASP A 136 21.13 -1.26 4.23
N GLU A 137 20.63 -1.12 5.45
CA GLU A 137 20.33 -2.25 6.35
C GLU A 137 19.30 -3.20 5.71
N TYR A 138 18.23 -2.66 5.11
CA TYR A 138 17.22 -3.45 4.40
C TYR A 138 17.79 -4.23 3.21
N LYS A 139 18.61 -3.59 2.37
CA LYS A 139 19.28 -4.28 1.25
C LYS A 139 20.19 -5.41 1.73
N THR A 140 20.91 -5.18 2.83
CA THR A 140 21.77 -6.20 3.45
C THR A 140 20.93 -7.38 3.90
N LEU A 141 19.82 -7.14 4.60
CA LEU A 141 18.89 -8.18 5.03
C LEU A 141 18.27 -8.95 3.86
N GLN A 142 17.89 -8.27 2.77
CA GLN A 142 17.39 -8.93 1.56
C GLN A 142 18.44 -9.80 0.85
N SER A 143 19.73 -9.45 0.97
CA SER A 143 20.83 -10.21 0.37
C SER A 143 21.21 -11.42 1.22
N GLN A 144 21.13 -11.30 2.54
CA GLN A 144 21.47 -12.36 3.51
C GLN A 144 20.34 -13.36 3.70
N HIS A 145 19.10 -12.89 3.77
CA HIS A 145 17.94 -13.74 3.67
C HIS A 145 17.54 -13.79 2.21
N GLN A 146 18.00 -14.83 1.51
CA GLN A 146 17.25 -15.32 0.36
C GLN A 146 15.91 -15.76 0.94
N TRP A 147 14.96 -14.83 1.06
CA TRP A 147 13.61 -15.08 1.56
C TRP A 147 13.08 -16.23 0.72
N SER A 148 13.22 -17.44 1.27
CA SER A 148 12.93 -18.68 0.60
C SER A 148 11.45 -18.59 0.33
N GLN A 149 11.14 -18.42 -0.96
CA GLN A 149 9.79 -18.49 -1.46
C GLN A 149 9.20 -19.77 -0.85
N PRO A 150 8.10 -19.72 -0.08
CA PRO A 150 7.48 -20.95 0.38
C PRO A 150 7.24 -21.81 -0.86
N GLN A 151 7.92 -22.96 -0.89
CA GLN A 151 7.68 -23.99 -1.89
C GLN A 151 6.22 -24.42 -1.68
N GLN A 152 5.39 -24.17 -2.69
CA GLN A 152 4.17 -24.94 -2.86
C GLN A 152 4.55 -26.35 -3.26
#